data_AF-A0AA36IPK6-F1
#
_entry.id   AF-A0AA36IPK6-F1
#
_cell.length_a   1.000
_cell.length_b   1.000
_cell.length_c   1.000
_cell.angle_alpha   90.00
_cell.angle_beta   90.00
_cell.angle_gamma   90.00
#
_symmetry.space_group_name_H-M   'P 1'
#
loop_
_entity.id
_entity.type
_entity.pdbx_description
1 polymer ?
#
loop_
_entity_poly.entity_id
_entity_poly.type
_entity_poly.pdbx_seq_one_letter_code
_entity_poly.pdbx_strand_id
1 'polypeptide(L)'
;MSEITNFKGVAQKTTAESQSDAMVATLLKRVGERVRKARELKGIPRRVLSEISGVSPRYLAQLESGEGNISIGLLQKVAVALDYRIEWLVGAEDPWSSDTMRVADLFRRAGFHTRQKVIDLLSPDTETDMRASRICLIGLRGAGKSTLGAMAGERLGVPFVELNREIEEQSGMPVNELLAFYGQEGYRKLEAQALERVIATHDAMILAVAGGIVADPQTYNMLLAHFHTVWLKAEPEDHMERVLAQGDTRPMGGNPEAMDQLKSILTSREALYGRASSQVDTSGRSLEETLDDLIGVIGERGFLR
;
A
#
# COMPACT_ATOMS: atom_id res chain seq x y z
N MET A 1 24.69 10.27 -22.12
CA MET A 1 25.95 9.94 -22.78
C MET A 1 26.84 9.25 -21.78
N SER A 2 26.88 7.93 -21.80
CA SER A 2 27.88 7.14 -21.08
C SER A 2 28.34 6.06 -22.05
N GLU A 3 29.32 6.41 -22.89
CA GLU A 3 29.97 5.48 -23.82
C GLU A 3 31.03 4.70 -23.05
N ILE A 4 30.91 3.37 -23.01
CA ILE A 4 32.03 2.48 -22.68
C ILE A 4 32.56 1.97 -24.02
N THR A 5 33.65 2.58 -24.47
CA THR A 5 34.36 2.24 -25.70
C THR A 5 35.15 0.96 -25.50
N ASN A 6 34.75 -0.12 -26.18
CA ASN A 6 35.58 -1.32 -26.27
C ASN A 6 36.57 -1.19 -27.46
N PHE A 7 37.78 -1.75 -27.31
CA PHE A 7 39.00 -1.49 -28.13
C PHE A 7 38.93 -1.85 -29.63
N LYS A 8 37.73 -2.13 -30.19
CA LYS A 8 37.50 -2.42 -31.61
C LYS A 8 36.40 -1.58 -32.28
N GLY A 9 35.84 -0.56 -31.61
CA GLY A 9 34.96 0.42 -32.28
C GLY A 9 33.64 -0.14 -32.84
N VAL A 10 33.18 -1.30 -32.37
CA VAL A 10 31.85 -1.83 -32.70
C VAL A 10 30.94 -1.57 -31.49
N ALA A 11 29.92 -0.72 -31.69
CA ALA A 11 28.88 -0.51 -30.70
C ALA A 11 28.02 -1.78 -30.57
N GLN A 12 28.26 -2.57 -29.52
CA GLN A 12 27.28 -3.56 -29.07
C GLN A 12 26.24 -2.84 -28.22
N LYS A 13 25.04 -2.60 -28.78
CA LYS A 13 23.86 -2.27 -27.98
C LYS A 13 23.75 -3.28 -26.85
N THR A 14 23.73 -2.81 -25.61
CA THR A 14 23.68 -3.68 -24.44
C THR A 14 22.39 -4.49 -24.47
N THR A 15 22.41 -5.77 -24.11
CA THR A 15 21.28 -6.70 -24.19
C THR A 15 20.00 -6.15 -23.53
N ALA A 16 20.15 -5.30 -22.50
CA ALA A 16 19.07 -4.59 -21.80
C ALA A 16 18.39 -3.50 -22.65
N GLU A 17 19.12 -2.74 -23.45
CA GLU A 17 18.54 -1.74 -24.38
C GLU A 17 17.71 -2.44 -25.47
N SER A 18 18.19 -3.59 -25.96
CA SER A 18 17.46 -4.38 -26.95
C SER A 18 16.17 -4.99 -26.39
N GLN A 19 16.12 -5.36 -25.11
CA GLN A 19 14.91 -5.86 -24.46
C GLN A 19 13.90 -4.74 -24.22
N SER A 20 14.37 -3.58 -23.76
CA SER A 20 13.53 -2.38 -23.60
C SER A 20 12.90 -1.96 -24.92
N ASP A 21 13.68 -1.88 -26.00
CA ASP A 21 13.19 -1.53 -27.35
C ASP A 21 12.11 -2.52 -27.83
N ALA A 22 12.29 -3.82 -27.56
CA ALA A 22 11.32 -4.86 -27.90
C ALA A 22 10.02 -4.77 -27.09
N MET A 23 10.11 -4.45 -25.79
CA MET A 23 8.94 -4.22 -24.93
C MET A 23 8.13 -3.01 -25.41
N VAL A 24 8.81 -1.92 -25.78
CA VAL A 24 8.17 -0.72 -26.33
C VAL A 24 7.47 -1.03 -27.65
N ALA A 25 8.13 -1.73 -28.57
CA ALA A 25 7.52 -2.11 -29.85
C ALA A 25 6.27 -2.99 -29.65
N THR A 26 6.32 -3.92 -28.70
CA THR A 26 5.19 -4.78 -28.35
C THR A 26 4.01 -3.97 -27.80
N LEU A 27 4.29 -3.00 -26.93
CA LEU A 27 3.29 -2.10 -26.38
C LEU A 27 2.64 -1.24 -27.48
N LEU A 28 3.43 -0.62 -28.35
CA LEU A 28 2.92 0.24 -29.43
C LEU A 28 2.02 -0.53 -30.39
N LYS A 29 2.43 -1.74 -30.77
CA LYS A 29 1.61 -2.62 -31.61
C LYS A 29 0.26 -2.93 -30.96
N ARG A 30 0.28 -3.31 -29.67
CA ARG A 30 -0.94 -3.58 -28.89
C ARG A 30 -1.85 -2.35 -28.83
N VAL A 31 -1.30 -1.18 -28.49
CA VAL A 31 -2.06 0.07 -28.46
C VAL A 31 -2.71 0.36 -29.81
N GLY A 32 -1.97 0.21 -30.91
CA GLY A 32 -2.46 0.43 -32.26
C GLY A 32 -3.62 -0.49 -32.65
N GLU A 33 -3.47 -1.79 -32.40
CA GLU A 33 -4.51 -2.79 -32.62
C GLU A 33 -5.79 -2.48 -31.82
N ARG A 34 -5.64 -2.04 -30.56
CA ARG A 34 -6.78 -1.67 -29.72
C ARG A 34 -7.47 -0.39 -30.17
N VAL A 35 -6.72 0.64 -30.56
CA VAL A 35 -7.31 1.87 -31.13
C VAL A 35 -8.11 1.53 -32.38
N ARG A 36 -7.55 0.68 -33.26
CA ARG A 36 -8.24 0.21 -34.47
C ARG A 36 -9.52 -0.56 -34.13
N LYS A 37 -9.45 -1.54 -33.24
CA LYS A 37 -10.60 -2.35 -32.81
C LYS A 37 -11.69 -1.50 -32.15
N ALA A 38 -11.31 -0.59 -31.25
CA ALA A 38 -12.22 0.37 -30.62
C ALA A 38 -12.95 1.24 -31.65
N ARG A 39 -12.21 1.76 -32.63
CA ARG A 39 -12.75 2.57 -33.72
C ARG A 39 -13.74 1.77 -34.58
N GLU A 40 -13.39 0.54 -34.95
CA GLU A 40 -14.23 -0.36 -35.73
C GLU A 40 -15.51 -0.75 -34.98
N LEU A 41 -15.43 -1.02 -33.68
CA LEU A 41 -16.61 -1.28 -32.84
C LEU A 41 -17.55 -0.08 -32.73
N LYS A 42 -17.00 1.14 -32.71
CA LYS A 42 -17.79 2.39 -32.77
C LYS A 42 -18.35 2.68 -34.17
N GLY A 43 -17.97 1.89 -35.19
CA GLY A 43 -18.48 2.00 -36.55
C GLY A 43 -18.02 3.27 -37.28
N ILE A 44 -16.95 3.94 -36.83
CA ILE A 44 -16.49 5.20 -37.42
C ILE A 44 -15.25 5.01 -38.29
N PRO A 45 -15.14 5.72 -39.43
CA PRO A 45 -13.92 5.73 -40.22
C PRO A 45 -12.83 6.54 -39.51
N ARG A 46 -11.55 6.27 -39.84
CA ARG A 46 -10.39 6.96 -39.25
C ARG A 46 -10.45 8.48 -39.41
N ARG A 47 -11.04 8.97 -40.51
CA ARG A 47 -11.26 10.41 -40.74
C ARG A 47 -12.17 11.03 -39.67
N VAL A 48 -13.26 10.36 -39.31
CA VAL A 48 -14.19 10.84 -38.27
C VAL A 48 -13.50 10.82 -36.90
N LEU A 49 -12.70 9.78 -36.60
CA LEU A 49 -11.90 9.77 -35.38
C LEU A 49 -10.89 10.93 -35.34
N SER A 50 -10.29 11.28 -36.48
CA SER A 50 -9.39 12.44 -36.61
C SER A 50 -10.09 13.75 -36.27
N GLU A 51 -11.28 13.97 -36.82
CA GLU A 51 -12.09 15.17 -36.60
C GLU A 51 -12.48 15.31 -35.11
N ILE A 52 -12.93 14.21 -34.47
CA ILE A 52 -13.38 14.24 -33.07
C ILE A 52 -12.22 14.33 -32.07
N SER A 53 -11.09 13.66 -32.34
CA SER A 53 -9.93 13.65 -31.44
C SER A 53 -8.97 14.84 -31.64
N GLY A 54 -9.07 15.54 -32.77
CA GLY A 54 -8.10 16.57 -33.18
C GLY A 54 -6.72 16.02 -33.54
N VAL A 55 -6.58 14.70 -33.73
CA VAL A 55 -5.33 14.04 -34.13
C VAL A 55 -5.32 13.84 -35.64
N SER A 56 -4.23 14.15 -36.34
CA SER A 56 -4.20 14.09 -37.80
C SER A 56 -4.45 12.67 -38.35
N PRO A 57 -5.06 12.52 -39.55
CA PRO A 57 -5.36 11.20 -40.13
C PRO A 57 -4.11 10.35 -40.39
N ARG A 58 -3.00 11.00 -40.77
CA ARG A 58 -1.70 10.34 -40.97
C ARG A 58 -1.16 9.76 -39.67
N TYR A 59 -1.26 10.52 -38.58
CA TYR A 59 -0.76 10.09 -37.28
C TYR A 59 -1.62 8.98 -36.67
N LEU A 60 -2.95 9.02 -36.88
CA LEU A 60 -3.83 7.91 -36.53
C LEU A 60 -3.53 6.64 -37.34
N ALA A 61 -3.12 6.76 -38.61
CA ALA A 61 -2.72 5.62 -39.41
C ALA A 61 -1.45 4.95 -38.87
N GLN A 62 -0.45 5.76 -38.48
CA GLN A 62 0.78 5.29 -37.83
C GLN A 62 0.49 4.65 -36.47
N LEU A 63 -0.33 5.31 -35.65
CA LEU A 63 -0.77 4.75 -34.37
C LEU A 63 -1.43 3.38 -34.55
N GLU A 64 -2.42 3.26 -35.44
CA GLU A 64 -3.15 2.01 -35.68
C GLU A 64 -2.27 0.91 -36.30
N SER A 65 -1.17 1.24 -36.97
CA SER A 65 -0.18 0.24 -37.44
C SER A 65 0.84 -0.15 -36.36
N GLY A 66 0.81 0.50 -35.20
CA GLY A 66 1.81 0.32 -34.14
C GLY A 66 3.14 1.00 -34.45
N GLU A 67 3.16 1.90 -35.42
CA GLU A 67 4.36 2.63 -35.84
C GLU A 67 4.41 4.01 -35.19
N GLY A 68 5.60 4.37 -34.69
CA GLY A 68 5.87 5.68 -34.13
C GLY A 68 5.38 5.86 -32.69
N ASN A 69 6.07 6.74 -31.97
CA ASN A 69 5.76 7.04 -30.58
C ASN A 69 4.63 8.07 -30.52
N ILE A 70 3.48 7.69 -29.96
CA ILE A 70 2.41 8.62 -29.61
C ILE A 70 2.67 9.24 -28.24
N SER A 71 2.47 10.55 -28.12
CA SER A 71 2.49 11.19 -26.80
C SER A 71 1.25 10.78 -26.00
N ILE A 72 1.41 10.64 -24.68
CA ILE A 72 0.31 10.26 -23.76
C ILE A 72 -0.88 11.22 -23.90
N GLY A 73 -0.62 12.52 -24.09
CA GLY A 73 -1.67 13.53 -24.29
C GLY A 73 -2.48 13.33 -25.58
N LEU A 74 -1.85 12.92 -26.69
CA LEU A 74 -2.59 12.60 -27.92
C LEU A 74 -3.35 11.29 -27.77
N LEU A 75 -2.77 10.29 -27.10
CA LEU A 75 -3.45 9.03 -26.83
C LEU A 75 -4.69 9.23 -25.93
N GLN A 76 -4.62 10.12 -24.94
CA GLN A 76 -5.75 10.49 -24.11
C GLN A 76 -6.90 11.10 -24.93
N LYS A 77 -6.59 11.99 -25.89
CA LYS A 77 -7.62 12.57 -26.79
C LYS A 77 -8.28 11.50 -27.65
N VAL A 78 -7.50 10.55 -28.18
CA VAL A 78 -8.03 9.42 -28.95
C VAL A 78 -8.91 8.52 -28.08
N ALA A 79 -8.48 8.21 -26.85
CA ALA A 79 -9.26 7.40 -25.92
C ALA A 79 -10.62 8.03 -25.61
N VAL A 80 -10.63 9.33 -25.27
CA VAL A 80 -11.85 10.11 -25.00
C VAL A 80 -12.76 10.13 -26.24
N ALA A 81 -12.22 10.36 -27.43
CA ALA A 81 -13.01 10.36 -28.67
C ALA A 81 -13.64 8.98 -28.98
N LEU A 82 -13.07 7.90 -28.48
CA LEU A 82 -13.58 6.54 -28.61
C LEU A 82 -14.47 6.11 -27.43
N ASP A 83 -14.77 7.01 -26.49
CA ASP A 83 -15.52 6.74 -25.24
C ASP A 83 -14.86 5.66 -24.36
N TYR A 84 -13.54 5.55 -24.41
CA TYR A 84 -12.76 4.62 -23.59
C TYR A 84 -11.79 5.36 -22.67
N ARG A 85 -11.43 4.69 -21.58
CA ARG A 85 -10.36 5.17 -20.70
C ARG A 85 -9.01 4.75 -21.26
N ILE A 86 -7.99 5.56 -21.03
CA ILE A 86 -6.65 5.33 -21.59
C ILE A 86 -6.06 3.97 -21.18
N GLU A 87 -6.37 3.48 -19.98
CA GLU A 87 -5.86 2.19 -19.47
C GLU A 87 -6.34 1.00 -20.30
N TRP A 88 -7.48 1.12 -20.99
CA TRP A 88 -7.97 0.08 -21.90
C TRP A 88 -7.06 -0.07 -23.12
N LEU A 89 -6.48 1.03 -23.60
CA LEU A 89 -5.61 1.01 -24.78
C LEU A 89 -4.19 0.51 -24.44
N VAL A 90 -3.69 0.84 -23.23
CA VAL A 90 -2.30 0.53 -22.84
C VAL A 90 -2.13 -0.73 -21.99
N GLY A 91 -3.19 -1.17 -21.31
CA GLY A 91 -3.14 -2.26 -20.32
C GLY A 91 -2.66 -3.61 -20.89
N ALA A 92 -2.15 -4.49 -20.03
CA ALA A 92 -1.71 -5.82 -20.45
C ALA A 92 -2.89 -6.69 -20.93
N GLU A 93 -3.99 -6.66 -20.17
CA GLU A 93 -5.22 -7.43 -20.41
C GLU A 93 -6.06 -6.88 -21.57
N ASP A 94 -6.71 -7.75 -22.35
CA ASP A 94 -7.63 -7.35 -23.43
C ASP A 94 -8.96 -6.81 -22.85
N PRO A 95 -9.29 -5.52 -23.05
CA PRO A 95 -10.50 -4.93 -22.47
C PRO A 95 -11.82 -5.51 -22.98
N TRP A 96 -11.84 -6.18 -24.14
CA TRP A 96 -13.08 -6.74 -24.70
C TRP A 96 -13.35 -8.19 -24.28
N SER A 97 -12.34 -8.91 -23.80
CA SER A 97 -12.45 -10.33 -23.46
C SER A 97 -12.00 -10.65 -22.03
N SER A 98 -11.31 -9.73 -21.34
CA SER A 98 -10.81 -9.96 -19.99
C SER A 98 -11.91 -9.80 -18.94
N ASP A 99 -12.26 -10.92 -18.32
CA ASP A 99 -13.15 -10.93 -17.15
C ASP A 99 -12.60 -10.07 -16.01
N THR A 100 -11.28 -9.96 -15.85
CA THR A 100 -10.62 -9.08 -14.88
C THR A 100 -11.01 -7.62 -15.07
N MET A 101 -10.98 -7.14 -16.33
CA MET A 101 -11.35 -5.75 -16.63
C MET A 101 -12.84 -5.49 -16.42
N ARG A 102 -13.69 -6.47 -16.76
CA ARG A 102 -15.12 -6.44 -16.52
C ARG A 102 -15.44 -6.41 -15.02
N VAL A 103 -14.80 -7.26 -14.23
CA VAL A 103 -14.91 -7.29 -12.76
C VAL A 103 -14.46 -5.95 -12.18
N ALA A 104 -13.33 -5.38 -12.61
CA ALA A 104 -12.85 -4.10 -12.12
C ALA A 104 -13.82 -2.93 -12.40
N ASP A 105 -14.50 -2.92 -13.55
CA ASP A 105 -15.53 -1.92 -13.85
C ASP A 105 -16.78 -2.08 -12.98
N LEU A 106 -17.29 -3.32 -12.86
CA LEU A 106 -18.43 -3.64 -12.00
C LEU A 106 -18.13 -3.30 -10.54
N PHE A 107 -16.93 -3.64 -10.06
CA PHE A 107 -16.47 -3.35 -8.70
C PHE A 107 -16.41 -1.85 -8.43
N ARG A 108 -15.86 -1.05 -9.36
CA ARG A 108 -15.84 0.43 -9.23
C ARG A 108 -17.24 1.05 -9.21
N ARG A 109 -18.23 0.47 -9.86
CA ARG A 109 -19.62 0.98 -9.82
C ARG A 109 -20.40 0.49 -8.61
N ALA A 110 -19.98 -0.62 -8.00
CA ALA A 110 -20.65 -1.21 -6.85
C ALA A 110 -20.53 -0.32 -5.60
N GLY A 111 -21.56 -0.37 -4.74
CA GLY A 111 -21.55 0.27 -3.42
C GLY A 111 -20.63 -0.45 -2.43
N PHE A 112 -20.35 0.22 -1.29
CA PHE A 112 -19.40 -0.25 -0.27
C PHE A 112 -19.62 -1.70 0.16
N HIS A 113 -20.85 -2.07 0.56
CA HIS A 113 -21.15 -3.42 1.02
C HIS A 113 -20.93 -4.51 -0.04
N THR A 114 -21.23 -4.22 -1.30
CA THR A 114 -21.02 -5.17 -2.40
C THR A 114 -19.54 -5.35 -2.71
N ARG A 115 -18.77 -4.25 -2.70
CA ARG A 115 -17.31 -4.31 -2.86
C ARG A 115 -16.68 -5.16 -1.78
N GLN A 116 -17.08 -4.97 -0.52
CA GLN A 116 -16.55 -5.76 0.59
C GLN A 116 -16.80 -7.26 0.37
N LYS A 117 -18.05 -7.65 0.08
CA LYS A 117 -18.39 -9.06 -0.21
C LYS A 117 -17.60 -9.67 -1.37
N VAL A 118 -17.32 -8.89 -2.43
CA VAL A 118 -16.52 -9.37 -3.57
C VAL A 118 -15.06 -9.54 -3.18
N ILE A 119 -14.50 -8.63 -2.37
CA ILE A 119 -13.16 -8.83 -1.80
C ILE A 119 -13.14 -10.12 -0.98
N ASP A 120 -14.10 -10.29 -0.07
CA ASP A 120 -14.17 -11.46 0.80
C ASP A 120 -14.31 -12.76 -0.02
N LEU A 121 -15.09 -12.76 -1.11
CA LEU A 121 -15.29 -13.93 -1.98
C LEU A 121 -14.07 -14.26 -2.86
N LEU A 122 -13.34 -13.24 -3.32
CA LEU A 122 -12.16 -13.40 -4.17
C LEU A 122 -10.87 -13.61 -3.37
N SER A 123 -10.93 -13.44 -2.05
CA SER A 123 -9.89 -13.83 -1.09
C SER A 123 -10.16 -15.27 -0.65
N PRO A 124 -9.50 -16.28 -1.25
CA PRO A 124 -9.83 -17.68 -1.00
C PRO A 124 -9.39 -18.09 0.41
N ASP A 125 -10.28 -17.97 1.41
CA ASP A 125 -10.19 -18.58 2.75
C ASP A 125 -8.79 -18.62 3.43
N THR A 126 -7.96 -17.61 3.15
CA THR A 126 -6.58 -17.55 3.64
C THR A 126 -6.31 -16.34 4.50
N GLU A 127 -7.23 -15.38 4.66
CA GLU A 127 -6.95 -14.27 5.58
C GLU A 127 -6.81 -14.76 7.03
N THR A 128 -7.57 -15.74 7.49
CA THR A 128 -7.42 -16.29 8.85
C THR A 128 -6.25 -17.27 8.95
N ASP A 129 -5.96 -18.05 7.89
CA ASP A 129 -4.82 -19.00 7.87
C ASP A 129 -3.46 -18.30 7.61
N MET A 130 -3.40 -17.23 6.80
CA MET A 130 -2.18 -16.43 6.55
C MET A 130 -1.86 -15.45 7.67
N ARG A 131 -2.90 -14.98 8.39
CA ARG A 131 -2.71 -14.20 9.62
C ARG A 131 -2.30 -15.07 10.79
N ALA A 132 -2.58 -16.37 10.73
CA ALA A 132 -2.40 -17.31 11.84
C ALA A 132 -2.99 -16.72 13.15
N SER A 133 -2.52 -17.13 14.31
CA SER A 133 -2.90 -16.53 15.59
C SER A 133 -2.07 -15.26 15.89
N ARG A 134 -1.70 -14.48 14.86
CA ARG A 134 -0.89 -13.26 15.01
C ARG A 134 -1.75 -12.01 15.03
N ILE A 135 -1.71 -11.30 16.14
CA ILE A 135 -2.39 -10.02 16.34
C ILE A 135 -1.37 -8.89 16.21
N CYS A 136 -1.73 -7.79 15.58
CA CYS A 136 -0.90 -6.59 15.54
C CYS A 136 -1.64 -5.37 16.08
N LEU A 137 -1.04 -4.73 17.09
CA LEU A 137 -1.51 -3.48 17.66
C LEU A 137 -0.91 -2.31 16.88
N ILE A 138 -1.76 -1.52 16.26
CA ILE A 138 -1.40 -0.30 15.53
C ILE A 138 -1.96 0.94 16.21
N GLY A 139 -1.34 2.09 15.95
CA GLY A 139 -1.77 3.36 16.52
C GLY A 139 -0.58 4.26 16.83
N LEU A 140 -0.86 5.54 17.11
CA LEU A 140 0.20 6.50 17.36
C LEU A 140 0.97 6.20 18.66
N ARG A 141 2.16 6.80 18.83
CA ARG A 141 2.88 6.76 20.12
C ARG A 141 1.96 7.28 21.23
N GLY A 142 1.98 6.67 22.42
CA GLY A 142 1.03 6.98 23.49
C GLY A 142 -0.31 6.24 23.41
N ALA A 143 -0.61 5.47 22.34
CA ALA A 143 -1.83 4.67 22.26
C ALA A 143 -1.90 3.48 23.25
N GLY A 144 -0.85 3.22 24.02
CA GLY A 144 -0.81 2.07 24.94
C GLY A 144 -0.39 0.73 24.34
N LYS A 145 0.06 0.68 23.06
CA LYS A 145 0.46 -0.57 22.37
C LYS A 145 1.40 -1.47 23.17
N SER A 146 2.49 -0.92 23.73
CA SER A 146 3.49 -1.70 24.46
C SER A 146 2.92 -2.26 25.78
N THR A 147 2.22 -1.42 26.54
CA THR A 147 1.61 -1.80 27.82
C THR A 147 0.47 -2.80 27.63
N LEU A 148 -0.51 -2.49 26.77
CA LEU A 148 -1.65 -3.37 26.51
C LEU A 148 -1.22 -4.65 25.79
N GLY A 149 -0.26 -4.58 24.88
CA GLY A 149 0.27 -5.76 24.20
C GLY A 149 0.96 -6.75 25.15
N ALA A 150 1.77 -6.24 26.08
CA ALA A 150 2.41 -7.07 27.10
C ALA A 150 1.37 -7.72 28.03
N MET A 151 0.41 -6.93 28.55
CA MET A 151 -0.65 -7.42 29.42
C MET A 151 -1.56 -8.43 28.72
N ALA A 152 -1.93 -8.18 27.47
CA ALA A 152 -2.74 -9.09 26.67
C ALA A 152 -1.99 -10.38 26.35
N GLY A 153 -0.69 -10.30 26.04
CA GLY A 153 0.16 -11.48 25.80
C GLY A 153 0.23 -12.38 27.03
N GLU A 154 0.45 -11.79 28.21
CA GLU A 154 0.44 -12.53 29.49
C GLU A 154 -0.92 -13.19 29.75
N ARG A 155 -2.01 -12.45 29.56
CA ARG A 155 -3.38 -12.96 29.81
C ARG A 155 -3.82 -14.05 28.83
N LEU A 156 -3.36 -13.98 27.58
CA LEU A 156 -3.70 -14.93 26.51
C LEU A 156 -2.68 -16.06 26.36
N GLY A 157 -1.56 -16.01 27.07
CA GLY A 157 -0.49 -17.01 26.99
C GLY A 157 0.26 -17.03 25.65
N VAL A 158 0.34 -15.88 24.98
CA VAL A 158 1.05 -15.74 23.69
C VAL A 158 2.20 -14.72 23.80
N PRO A 159 3.29 -14.87 23.02
CA PRO A 159 4.40 -13.94 23.05
C PRO A 159 3.98 -12.51 22.66
N PHE A 160 4.56 -11.52 23.33
CA PHE A 160 4.47 -10.12 22.93
C PHE A 160 5.83 -9.65 22.37
N VAL A 161 5.82 -9.03 21.20
CA VAL A 161 7.02 -8.51 20.53
C VAL A 161 6.78 -7.08 20.06
N GLU A 162 7.81 -6.25 20.17
CA GLU A 162 7.83 -4.93 19.56
C GLU A 162 8.70 -4.95 18.31
N LEU A 163 8.18 -4.52 17.17
CA LEU A 163 8.92 -4.57 15.90
C LEU A 163 10.22 -3.75 15.96
N ASN A 164 10.21 -2.63 16.70
CA ASN A 164 11.42 -1.82 16.89
C ASN A 164 12.52 -2.55 17.64
N ARG A 165 12.18 -3.49 18.52
CA ARG A 165 13.17 -4.31 19.21
C ARG A 165 13.77 -5.34 18.27
N GLU A 166 12.95 -5.94 17.40
CA GLU A 166 13.38 -6.88 16.36
C GLU A 166 14.35 -6.24 15.36
N ILE A 167 13.92 -5.14 14.70
CA ILE A 167 14.67 -3.87 14.68
C ILE A 167 16.16 -3.88 15.09
N GLU A 168 16.34 -3.47 16.34
CA GLU A 168 17.61 -3.24 17.02
C GLU A 168 18.42 -4.53 17.20
N GLU A 169 17.75 -5.65 17.49
CA GLU A 169 18.40 -6.95 17.66
C GLU A 169 19.05 -7.42 16.34
N GLN A 170 18.39 -7.18 15.20
CA GLN A 170 18.90 -7.55 13.88
C GLN A 170 20.00 -6.63 13.37
N SER A 171 19.91 -5.33 13.69
CA SER A 171 20.89 -4.34 13.23
C SER A 171 22.11 -4.22 14.17
N GLY A 172 21.97 -4.68 15.42
CA GLY A 172 22.93 -4.45 16.49
C GLY A 172 23.00 -2.99 16.94
N MET A 173 22.03 -2.15 16.57
CA MET A 173 22.04 -0.71 16.75
C MET A 173 20.66 -0.17 17.16
N PRO A 174 20.59 0.75 18.15
CA PRO A 174 19.36 1.43 18.53
C PRO A 174 18.65 2.13 17.35
N VAL A 175 17.31 2.17 17.35
CA VAL A 175 16.53 2.78 16.23
C VAL A 175 16.89 4.25 16.01
N ASN A 176 17.16 5.01 17.07
CA ASN A 176 17.57 6.40 16.98
C ASN A 176 18.91 6.57 16.23
N GLU A 177 19.87 5.67 16.45
CA GLU A 177 21.14 5.67 15.73
C GLU A 177 20.95 5.23 14.28
N LEU A 178 20.12 4.21 14.03
CA LEU A 178 19.77 3.78 12.68
C LEU A 178 19.19 4.92 11.85
N LEU A 179 18.24 5.67 12.42
CA LEU A 179 17.65 6.83 11.78
C LEU A 179 18.69 7.95 11.55
N ALA A 180 19.63 8.15 12.47
CA ALA A 180 20.69 9.15 12.32
C ALA A 180 21.68 8.81 11.20
N PHE A 181 22.07 7.55 11.06
CA PHE A 181 23.06 7.12 10.07
C PHE A 181 22.47 6.80 8.69
N TYR A 182 21.31 6.13 8.65
CA TYR A 182 20.72 5.60 7.41
C TYR A 182 19.47 6.37 6.96
N GLY A 183 19.01 7.33 7.76
CA GLY A 183 17.82 8.11 7.48
C GLY A 183 16.53 7.29 7.50
N GLN A 184 15.43 7.96 7.14
CA GLN A 184 14.11 7.35 7.16
C GLN A 184 13.99 6.18 6.18
N GLU A 185 14.57 6.30 4.98
CA GLU A 185 14.48 5.25 3.95
C GLU A 185 15.19 3.96 4.38
N GLY A 186 16.37 4.07 5.00
CA GLY A 186 17.09 2.93 5.56
C GLY A 186 16.29 2.23 6.66
N TYR A 187 15.72 3.01 7.58
CA TYR A 187 14.81 2.47 8.60
C TYR A 187 13.61 1.74 7.99
N ARG A 188 12.97 2.28 6.94
CA ARG A 188 11.83 1.60 6.27
C ARG A 188 12.21 0.24 5.69
N LYS A 189 13.40 0.13 5.08
CA LYS A 189 13.89 -1.16 4.56
C LYS A 189 14.07 -2.18 5.68
N LEU A 190 14.65 -1.75 6.81
CA LEU A 190 14.81 -2.61 7.99
C LEU A 190 13.46 -2.97 8.63
N GLU A 191 12.51 -2.04 8.67
CA GLU A 191 11.15 -2.25 9.18
C GLU A 191 10.41 -3.32 8.38
N ALA A 192 10.51 -3.29 7.05
CA ALA A 192 9.95 -4.33 6.17
C ALA A 192 10.60 -5.70 6.41
N GLN A 193 11.94 -5.75 6.46
CA GLN A 193 12.68 -7.01 6.68
C GLN A 193 12.44 -7.62 8.07
N ALA A 194 12.28 -6.79 9.09
CA ALA A 194 11.92 -7.24 10.43
C ALA A 194 10.51 -7.85 10.41
N LEU A 195 9.55 -7.20 9.74
CA LEU A 195 8.18 -7.69 9.66
C LEU A 195 8.10 -9.03 8.90
N GLU A 196 8.81 -9.17 7.78
CA GLU A 196 8.92 -10.44 7.04
C GLU A 196 9.44 -11.59 7.93
N ARG A 197 10.45 -11.31 8.75
CA ARG A 197 11.01 -12.31 9.67
C ARG A 197 10.04 -12.69 10.77
N VAL A 198 9.34 -11.72 11.37
CA VAL A 198 8.30 -12.00 12.37
C VAL A 198 7.22 -12.90 11.76
N ILE A 199 6.76 -12.60 10.55
CA ILE A 199 5.79 -13.42 9.81
C ILE A 199 6.29 -14.86 9.60
N ALA A 200 7.57 -15.02 9.25
CA ALA A 200 8.15 -16.33 8.96
C ALA A 200 8.45 -17.19 10.20
N THR A 201 8.50 -16.59 11.40
CA THR A 201 8.99 -17.25 12.62
C THR A 201 7.92 -17.46 13.69
N HIS A 202 6.80 -16.74 13.63
CA HIS A 202 5.77 -16.78 14.67
C HIS A 202 4.42 -17.20 14.08
N ASP A 203 3.83 -18.26 14.62
CA ASP A 203 2.47 -18.69 14.26
C ASP A 203 1.38 -18.11 15.19
N ALA A 204 1.76 -17.72 16.41
CA ALA A 204 0.88 -17.09 17.40
C ALA A 204 1.63 -16.05 18.22
N MET A 205 1.17 -14.79 18.23
CA MET A 205 1.79 -13.69 18.99
C MET A 205 0.97 -12.39 18.96
N ILE A 206 1.38 -11.42 19.78
CA ILE A 206 0.94 -10.02 19.71
C ILE A 206 2.12 -9.13 19.33
N LEU A 207 2.00 -8.40 18.22
CA LEU A 207 3.01 -7.50 17.68
C LEU A 207 2.62 -6.04 17.91
N ALA A 208 3.48 -5.24 18.53
CA ALA A 208 3.36 -3.79 18.48
C ALA A 208 4.31 -3.19 17.43
N VAL A 209 3.81 -2.27 16.61
CA VAL A 209 4.57 -1.60 15.55
C VAL A 209 4.68 -0.10 15.78
N ALA A 210 5.69 0.54 15.19
CA ALA A 210 5.81 1.98 15.22
C ALA A 210 4.61 2.64 14.52
N GLY A 211 4.08 3.73 15.07
CA GLY A 211 2.92 4.41 14.48
C GLY A 211 3.18 4.98 13.07
N GLY A 212 4.43 5.05 12.63
CA GLY A 212 4.80 5.47 11.28
C GLY A 212 4.62 4.40 10.22
N ILE A 213 4.42 3.12 10.56
CA ILE A 213 4.40 2.00 9.58
C ILE A 213 3.32 2.18 8.50
N VAL A 214 2.19 2.79 8.87
CA VAL A 214 1.07 3.04 7.96
C VAL A 214 1.40 3.96 6.78
N ALA A 215 2.46 4.76 6.91
CA ALA A 215 2.89 5.69 5.87
C ALA A 215 3.66 5.00 4.73
N ASP A 216 4.07 3.74 4.89
CA ASP A 216 4.63 2.93 3.82
C ASP A 216 3.59 1.92 3.31
N PRO A 217 2.99 2.13 2.12
CA PRO A 217 1.90 1.29 1.64
C PRO A 217 2.28 -0.18 1.46
N GLN A 218 3.54 -0.47 1.07
CA GLN A 218 3.98 -1.84 0.82
C GLN A 218 4.04 -2.63 2.13
N THR A 219 4.79 -2.12 3.12
CA THR A 219 4.93 -2.74 4.44
C THR A 219 3.58 -2.82 5.16
N TYR A 220 2.75 -1.77 5.05
CA TYR A 220 1.45 -1.78 5.71
C TYR A 220 0.48 -2.78 5.08
N ASN A 221 0.48 -2.94 3.75
CA ASN A 221 -0.33 -3.97 3.10
C ASN A 221 0.12 -5.38 3.49
N MET A 222 1.44 -5.62 3.60
CA MET A 222 1.98 -6.88 4.11
C MET A 222 1.50 -7.15 5.54
N LEU A 223 1.56 -6.14 6.42
CA LEU A 223 1.06 -6.23 7.79
C LEU A 223 -0.44 -6.60 7.83
N LEU A 224 -1.27 -5.92 7.03
CA LEU A 224 -2.72 -6.18 6.98
C LEU A 224 -3.07 -7.58 6.43
N ALA A 225 -2.25 -8.11 5.52
CA ALA A 225 -2.44 -9.45 4.97
C ALA A 225 -2.05 -10.57 5.96
N HIS A 226 -1.13 -10.29 6.88
CA HIS A 226 -0.49 -11.30 7.72
C HIS A 226 -0.74 -11.13 9.23
N PHE A 227 -1.46 -10.11 9.67
CA PHE A 227 -1.87 -9.97 11.06
C PHE A 227 -3.35 -9.61 11.21
N HIS A 228 -3.97 -10.08 12.29
CA HIS A 228 -5.21 -9.53 12.80
C HIS A 228 -4.93 -8.17 13.44
N THR A 229 -5.27 -7.09 12.74
CA THR A 229 -4.91 -5.73 13.17
C THR A 229 -5.96 -5.12 14.08
N VAL A 230 -5.50 -4.60 15.23
CA VAL A 230 -6.30 -3.83 16.17
C VAL A 230 -5.72 -2.42 16.28
N TRP A 231 -6.52 -1.43 15.90
CA TRP A 231 -6.18 -0.03 16.10
C TRP A 231 -6.51 0.40 17.53
N LEU A 232 -5.48 0.73 18.31
CA LEU A 232 -5.65 1.41 19.59
C LEU A 232 -5.83 2.91 19.34
N LYS A 233 -7.07 3.38 19.50
CA LYS A 233 -7.46 4.78 19.33
C LYS A 233 -7.35 5.50 20.68
N ALA A 234 -6.82 6.71 20.67
CA ALA A 234 -6.80 7.60 21.81
C ALA A 234 -7.07 9.03 21.33
N GLU A 235 -7.66 9.85 22.19
CA GLU A 235 -7.76 11.28 21.95
C GLU A 235 -6.35 11.92 21.96
N PRO A 236 -6.14 13.01 21.21
CA PRO A 236 -4.83 13.69 21.13
C PRO A 236 -4.25 14.05 22.51
N GLU A 237 -5.10 14.46 23.44
CA GLU A 237 -4.72 14.84 24.79
C GLU A 237 -4.15 13.65 25.58
N ASP A 238 -4.77 12.46 25.49
CA ASP A 238 -4.29 11.23 26.13
C ASP A 238 -2.95 10.76 25.54
N HIS A 239 -2.79 10.88 24.22
CA HIS A 239 -1.52 10.59 23.54
C HIS A 239 -0.40 11.45 24.11
N MET A 240 -0.63 12.75 24.25
CA MET A 240 0.34 13.70 24.75
C MET A 240 0.71 13.42 26.21
N GLU A 241 -0.29 13.26 27.08
CA GLU A 241 -0.10 12.99 28.49
C GLU A 241 0.76 11.75 28.72
N ARG A 242 0.44 10.64 28.03
CA ARG A 242 1.17 9.38 28.16
C ARG A 242 2.59 9.46 27.64
N VAL A 243 2.83 10.17 26.53
CA VAL A 243 4.19 10.34 25.99
C VAL A 243 5.05 11.19 26.93
N LEU A 244 4.47 12.22 27.56
CA LEU A 244 5.15 13.04 28.56
C LEU A 244 5.49 12.24 29.83
N ALA A 245 4.55 11.43 30.32
CA ALA A 245 4.78 10.56 31.47
C ALA A 245 5.92 9.56 31.25
N GLN A 246 6.18 9.17 29.99
CA GLN A 246 7.29 8.29 29.61
C GLN A 246 8.64 9.02 29.49
N GLY A 247 8.71 10.31 29.82
CA GLY A 247 9.94 11.10 29.77
C GLY A 247 10.38 11.48 28.36
N ASP A 248 9.53 11.26 27.34
CA ASP A 248 9.82 11.70 25.98
C ASP A 248 9.38 13.15 25.80
N THR A 249 10.33 14.07 25.91
CA THR A 249 10.10 15.50 25.77
C THR A 249 10.13 15.97 24.32
N ARG A 250 10.43 15.10 23.34
CA ARG A 250 10.45 15.47 21.90
C ARG A 250 9.15 16.08 21.37
N PRO A 251 7.94 15.69 21.85
CA PRO A 251 6.71 16.36 21.43
C PRO A 251 6.66 17.81 21.91
N MET A 252 7.16 18.12 23.12
CA MET A 252 7.01 19.42 23.78
C MET A 252 8.29 20.28 23.79
N GLY A 253 9.41 19.77 23.28
CA GLY A 253 10.72 20.43 23.32
C GLY A 253 10.72 21.76 22.57
N GLY A 254 10.26 22.83 23.22
CA GLY A 254 10.25 24.20 22.71
C GLY A 254 9.16 24.53 21.70
N ASN A 255 8.13 23.69 21.50
CA ASN A 255 7.12 23.93 20.47
C ASN A 255 5.68 24.09 21.04
N PRO A 256 5.12 25.30 21.10
CA PRO A 256 3.72 25.52 21.48
C PRO A 256 2.71 24.90 20.49
N GLU A 257 3.14 24.54 19.27
CA GLU A 257 2.31 23.92 18.23
C GLU A 257 2.29 22.38 18.32
N ALA A 258 2.91 21.79 19.33
CA ALA A 258 3.03 20.34 19.49
C ALA A 258 1.69 19.59 19.41
N MET A 259 0.67 20.12 20.07
CA MET A 259 -0.68 19.55 20.06
C MET A 259 -1.33 19.64 18.68
N ASP A 260 -1.13 20.76 17.97
CA ASP A 260 -1.66 20.95 16.62
C ASP A 260 -0.98 20.03 15.61
N GLN A 261 0.34 19.84 15.74
CA GLN A 261 1.09 18.87 14.95
C GLN A 261 0.62 17.43 15.21
N LEU A 262 0.37 17.08 16.47
CA LEU A 262 -0.19 15.78 16.86
C LEU A 262 -1.56 15.55 16.22
N LYS A 263 -2.46 16.53 16.32
CA LYS A 263 -3.80 16.52 15.71
C LYS A 263 -3.73 16.37 14.20
N SER A 264 -2.81 17.07 13.55
CA SER A 264 -2.55 16.96 12.11
C SER A 264 -2.08 15.56 11.72
N ILE A 265 -1.15 14.97 12.47
CA ILE A 265 -0.67 13.60 12.23
C ILE A 265 -1.80 12.59 12.39
N LEU A 266 -2.60 12.68 13.46
CA LEU A 266 -3.75 11.81 13.69
C LEU A 266 -4.74 11.90 12.54
N THR A 267 -5.13 13.12 12.16
CA THR A 267 -6.04 13.37 11.04
C THR A 267 -5.52 12.75 9.74
N SER A 268 -4.23 12.93 9.44
CA SER A 268 -3.61 12.39 8.22
C SER A 268 -3.54 10.86 8.20
N ARG A 269 -3.47 10.21 9.37
CA ARG A 269 -3.32 8.76 9.51
C ARG A 269 -4.61 8.03 9.84
N GLU A 270 -5.69 8.73 10.20
CA GLU A 270 -6.96 8.13 10.59
C GLU A 270 -7.51 7.20 9.50
N ALA A 271 -7.52 7.64 8.24
CA ALA A 271 -7.95 6.80 7.12
C ALA A 271 -7.07 5.55 6.93
N LEU A 272 -5.79 5.62 7.29
CA LEU A 272 -4.88 4.48 7.19
C LEU A 272 -5.06 3.52 8.37
N TYR A 273 -5.12 4.02 9.60
CA TYR A 273 -5.41 3.20 10.78
C TYR A 273 -6.80 2.56 10.71
N GLY A 274 -7.78 3.24 10.13
CA GLY A 274 -9.13 2.73 9.91
C GLY A 274 -9.23 1.54 8.95
N ARG A 275 -8.12 1.15 8.29
CA ARG A 275 -8.02 -0.12 7.55
C ARG A 275 -7.80 -1.34 8.47
N ALA A 276 -7.60 -1.13 9.76
CA ALA A 276 -7.48 -2.21 10.73
C ALA A 276 -8.76 -3.06 10.78
N SER A 277 -8.60 -4.33 11.15
CA SER A 277 -9.72 -5.28 11.25
C SER A 277 -10.65 -4.94 12.43
N SER A 278 -10.12 -4.31 13.47
CA SER A 278 -10.87 -3.89 14.66
C SER A 278 -10.22 -2.67 15.31
N GLN A 279 -10.93 -2.06 16.25
CA GLN A 279 -10.47 -0.90 17.01
C GLN A 279 -10.83 -1.03 18.48
N VAL A 280 -10.00 -0.47 19.35
CA VAL A 280 -10.23 -0.34 20.79
C VAL A 280 -9.96 1.11 21.18
N ASP A 281 -10.90 1.75 21.85
CA ASP A 281 -10.72 3.09 22.39
C ASP A 281 -10.03 3.01 23.76
N THR A 282 -8.95 3.77 23.90
CA THR A 282 -8.16 3.83 25.14
C THR A 282 -8.36 5.14 25.89
N SER A 283 -9.16 6.07 25.38
CA SER A 283 -9.30 7.43 25.90
C SER A 283 -10.14 7.47 27.18
N GLY A 284 -9.64 8.14 28.22
CA GLY A 284 -10.37 8.29 29.50
C GLY A 284 -10.75 6.98 30.21
N ARG A 285 -10.11 5.85 29.86
CA ARG A 285 -10.37 4.51 30.42
C ARG A 285 -9.16 3.99 31.18
N SER A 286 -9.40 3.12 32.17
CA SER A 286 -8.34 2.43 32.88
C SER A 286 -7.62 1.39 32.01
N LEU A 287 -6.42 0.99 32.43
CA LEU A 287 -5.67 -0.07 31.74
C LEU A 287 -6.39 -1.41 31.82
N GLU A 288 -7.04 -1.73 32.95
CA GLU A 288 -7.82 -2.96 33.10
C GLU A 288 -9.03 -2.99 32.16
N GLU A 289 -9.81 -1.90 32.08
CA GLU A 289 -10.98 -1.83 31.18
C GLU A 289 -10.56 -1.96 29.71
N THR A 290 -9.51 -1.24 29.31
CA THR A 290 -9.02 -1.29 27.92
C THR A 290 -8.37 -2.63 27.56
N LEU A 291 -7.78 -3.31 28.55
CA LEU A 291 -7.32 -4.69 28.38
C LEU A 291 -8.51 -5.63 28.18
N ASP A 292 -9.55 -5.54 29.01
CA ASP A 292 -10.73 -6.38 28.89
C ASP A 292 -11.44 -6.17 27.54
N ASP A 293 -11.53 -4.92 27.06
CA ASP A 293 -12.03 -4.60 25.72
C ASP A 293 -11.18 -5.25 24.62
N LEU A 294 -9.85 -5.16 24.73
CA LEU A 294 -8.92 -5.76 23.76
C LEU A 294 -9.06 -7.29 23.71
N ILE A 295 -9.13 -7.93 24.87
CA ILE A 295 -9.34 -9.38 24.99
C ILE A 295 -10.72 -9.76 24.43
N GLY A 296 -11.75 -8.98 24.72
CA GLY A 296 -13.10 -9.16 24.18
C GLY A 296 -13.11 -9.12 22.65
N VAL A 297 -12.50 -8.09 22.06
CA VAL A 297 -12.35 -7.98 20.60
C VAL A 297 -11.60 -9.17 20.01
N ILE A 298 -10.49 -9.61 20.63
CA ILE A 298 -9.71 -10.77 20.19
C ILE A 298 -10.57 -12.04 20.20
N GLY A 299 -11.35 -12.25 21.26
CA GLY A 299 -12.21 -13.41 21.44
C GLY A 299 -13.41 -13.43 20.49
N GLU A 300 -14.17 -12.33 20.42
CA GLU A 300 -15.35 -12.19 19.56
C GLU A 300 -15.03 -12.37 18.07
N ARG A 301 -13.84 -11.92 17.66
CA ARG A 301 -13.37 -12.02 16.28
C ARG A 301 -12.64 -13.33 15.98
N GLY A 302 -12.35 -14.15 16.99
CA GLY A 302 -11.60 -15.40 16.83
C GLY A 302 -10.18 -15.19 16.30
N PHE A 303 -9.49 -14.13 16.75
CA PHE A 303 -8.12 -13.83 16.32
C PHE A 303 -7.07 -14.80 16.88
N LEU A 304 -7.43 -15.55 17.92
CA LEU A 304 -6.67 -16.68 18.44
C LEU A 304 -7.54 -17.94 18.35
N ARG A 305 -6.97 -19.03 17.84
CA ARG A 305 -7.59 -20.35 17.77
C ARG A 305 -7.34 -21.18 19.03
#